data_AF-A0A957WBG5-F1
#
_entry.id   AF-A0A957WBG5-F1
#
_cell.length_a   1.000
_cell.length_b   1.000
_cell.length_c   1.000
_cell.angle_alpha   90.00
_cell.angle_beta   90.00
_cell.angle_gamma   90.00
#
_symmetry.space_group_name_H-M   'P 1'
#
loop_
_entity.id
_entity.type
_entity.pdbx_description
1 polymer ?
#
loop_
_entity_poly.entity_id
_entity_poly.type
_entity_poly.pdbx_seq_one_letter_code
_entity_poly.pdbx_strand_id
1 'polypeptide(L)'
;MEIVRSSGILLHPTSLPGPHGIGDLGDAAYQFVDYLVEAKQTLWQVLPLGPTGYGDSPYASFSTFAGNPLLINLNKLVEQGDLTQEDIADVPDFPVDQVDFGWVIYWKIPLLEKAAKNFIELADPARKSDFDAFCQEQDVWLDDYALFMAVKEHFDAKAKEEEVFGAMWSNYWDKDIALRQPAAIERWHKKEAEAIAIHKVLQYYFFQQWSQLRQYANDNGIKI
;
A
#
# COMPACT_ATOMS: atom_id res chain seq x y z
N MET A 1 -21.76 -3.38 26.01
CA MET A 1 -20.55 -2.61 25.67
C MET A 1 -20.53 -1.43 26.62
N GLU A 2 -19.61 -1.39 27.59
CA GLU A 2 -19.43 -0.20 28.42
C GLU A 2 -18.73 0.86 27.58
N ILE A 3 -19.35 2.04 27.47
CA ILE A 3 -18.76 3.17 26.75
C ILE A 3 -17.95 3.96 27.79
N VAL A 4 -16.64 3.75 27.79
CA VAL A 4 -15.71 4.60 28.54
C VAL A 4 -15.67 5.96 27.86
N ARG A 5 -15.77 7.05 28.63
CA ARG A 5 -15.62 8.40 28.08
C ARG A 5 -14.20 8.55 27.50
N SER A 6 -14.14 8.77 26.19
CA SER A 6 -12.90 8.91 25.42
C SER A 6 -12.94 10.15 24.54
N SER A 7 -11.77 10.65 24.15
CA SER A 7 -11.60 11.67 23.10
C SER A 7 -10.50 11.24 22.14
N GLY A 8 -10.53 11.80 20.93
CA GLY A 8 -9.55 11.52 19.90
C GLY A 8 -9.59 12.51 18.75
N ILE A 9 -8.69 12.31 17.80
CA ILE A 9 -8.55 13.12 16.60
C ILE A 9 -8.79 12.25 15.37
N LEU A 10 -9.56 12.77 14.42
CA LEU A 10 -9.68 12.23 13.06
C LEU A 10 -8.58 12.84 12.21
N LEU A 11 -7.64 12.03 11.74
CA LEU A 11 -6.59 12.44 10.83
C LEU A 11 -6.20 11.25 9.96
N HIS A 12 -6.30 11.36 8.63
CA HIS A 12 -5.86 10.28 7.76
C HIS A 12 -4.32 10.32 7.61
N PRO A 13 -3.60 9.18 7.53
CA PRO A 13 -2.14 9.17 7.39
C PRO A 13 -1.62 9.97 6.20
N THR A 14 -2.37 10.07 5.10
CA THR A 14 -1.97 10.89 3.93
C THR A 14 -1.85 12.38 4.25
N SER A 15 -2.47 12.85 5.33
CA SER A 15 -2.43 14.25 5.78
C SER A 15 -1.29 14.54 6.74
N LEU A 16 -0.51 13.53 7.14
CA LEU A 16 0.70 13.74 7.92
C LEU A 16 1.76 14.46 7.07
N PRO A 17 2.59 15.33 7.69
CA PRO A 17 3.68 15.96 6.98
C PRO A 17 4.73 14.92 6.59
N GLY A 18 5.44 15.17 5.48
CA GLY A 18 6.53 14.30 5.04
C GLY A 18 7.22 14.85 3.79
N PRO A 19 8.46 14.41 3.51
CA PRO A 19 9.22 14.90 2.37
C PRO A 19 8.71 14.35 1.02
N HIS A 20 7.95 13.26 1.03
CA HIS A 20 7.65 12.45 -0.16
C HIS A 20 6.30 12.76 -0.82
N GLY A 21 5.81 14.00 -0.68
CA GLY A 21 4.56 14.50 -1.30
C GLY A 21 3.26 13.95 -0.74
N ILE A 22 3.32 12.95 0.16
CA ILE A 22 2.17 12.37 0.88
C ILE A 22 2.63 11.90 2.26
N GLY A 23 1.77 12.03 3.27
CA GLY A 23 2.00 11.42 4.57
C GLY A 23 2.00 9.89 4.49
N ASP A 24 2.81 9.25 5.32
CA ASP A 24 3.05 7.80 5.29
C ASP A 24 3.14 7.21 6.71
N LEU A 25 3.44 5.91 6.81
CA LEU A 25 3.53 5.17 8.09
C LEU A 25 4.92 5.28 8.75
N GLY A 26 5.65 6.36 8.49
CA GLY A 26 6.96 6.68 9.06
C GLY A 26 6.91 7.63 10.26
N ASP A 27 8.02 8.32 10.51
CA ASP A 27 8.27 9.10 11.72
C ASP A 27 7.14 10.08 12.09
N ALA A 28 6.56 10.76 11.10
CA ALA A 28 5.47 11.71 11.35
C ALA A 28 4.24 11.03 11.98
N ALA A 29 3.97 9.76 11.65
CA ALA A 29 2.89 8.99 12.26
C ALA A 29 3.19 8.65 13.73
N TYR A 30 4.44 8.29 14.06
CA TYR A 30 4.86 8.03 15.43
C TYR A 30 4.84 9.31 16.27
N GLN A 31 5.35 10.42 15.73
CA GLN A 31 5.26 11.74 16.36
C GLN A 31 3.81 12.18 16.57
N PHE A 32 2.89 11.83 15.66
CA PHE A 32 1.48 12.10 15.86
C PHE A 32 0.88 11.27 17.00
N VAL A 33 1.29 10.01 17.16
CA VAL A 33 0.92 9.21 18.34
C VAL A 33 1.44 9.86 19.63
N ASP A 34 2.69 10.30 19.66
CA ASP A 34 3.27 11.02 20.81
C ASP A 34 2.47 12.29 21.14
N TYR A 35 2.13 13.06 20.12
CA TYR A 35 1.28 14.24 20.26
C TYR A 35 -0.09 13.90 20.86
N LEU A 36 -0.72 12.81 20.43
CA LEU A 36 -2.01 12.36 21.00
C LEU A 36 -1.87 12.03 22.49
N VAL A 37 -0.78 11.40 22.89
CA VAL A 37 -0.48 11.09 24.31
C VAL A 37 -0.33 12.38 25.11
N GLU A 38 0.49 13.32 24.64
CA GLU A 38 0.69 14.62 25.28
C GLU A 38 -0.61 15.41 25.41
N ALA A 39 -1.45 15.37 24.37
CA ALA A 39 -2.77 15.98 24.32
C ALA A 39 -3.84 15.21 25.11
N LYS A 40 -3.48 14.10 25.77
CA LYS A 40 -4.37 13.21 26.56
C LYS A 40 -5.54 12.65 25.75
N GLN A 41 -5.33 12.47 24.44
CA GLN A 41 -6.25 11.74 23.58
C GLN A 41 -6.09 10.24 23.81
N THR A 42 -7.11 9.48 23.41
CA THR A 42 -7.15 8.01 23.58
C THR A 42 -7.55 7.29 22.29
N LEU A 43 -7.96 8.04 21.26
CA LEU A 43 -8.40 7.53 19.97
C LEU A 43 -7.72 8.30 18.83
N TRP A 44 -7.28 7.56 17.82
CA TRP A 44 -6.92 8.11 16.51
C TRP A 44 -7.84 7.48 15.48
N GLN A 45 -8.75 8.26 14.91
CA GLN A 45 -9.62 7.79 13.85
C GLN A 45 -8.99 8.03 12.49
N VAL A 46 -9.05 7.03 11.61
CA VAL A 46 -8.62 7.10 10.21
C VAL A 46 -9.79 6.85 9.26
N LEU A 47 -9.64 7.31 8.02
CA LEU A 47 -10.45 6.84 6.87
C LEU A 47 -9.98 5.44 6.43
N PRO A 48 -10.68 4.76 5.49
CA PRO A 48 -10.21 3.47 4.97
C PRO A 48 -8.79 3.54 4.41
N LEU A 49 -7.97 2.54 4.71
CA LEU A 49 -6.55 2.51 4.33
C LEU A 49 -6.29 1.71 3.04
N GLY A 50 -7.34 1.41 2.27
CA GLY A 50 -7.25 0.59 1.07
C GLY A 50 -6.60 1.30 -0.12
N PRO A 51 -6.08 0.55 -1.11
CA PRO A 51 -5.56 1.12 -2.34
C PRO A 51 -6.69 1.86 -3.06
N THR A 52 -6.47 3.14 -3.34
CA THR A 52 -7.47 4.03 -3.94
C THR A 52 -7.58 3.82 -5.44
N GLY A 53 -8.82 3.83 -5.95
CA GLY A 53 -9.11 3.80 -7.38
C GLY A 53 -9.17 5.20 -8.00
N TYR A 54 -10.01 5.35 -9.03
CA TYR A 54 -10.16 6.61 -9.74
C TYR A 54 -10.67 7.73 -8.80
N GLY A 55 -9.97 8.87 -8.81
CA GLY A 55 -10.27 10.03 -7.97
C GLY A 55 -9.74 9.96 -6.54
N ASP A 56 -8.80 9.04 -6.27
CA ASP A 56 -7.98 8.96 -5.05
C ASP A 56 -8.79 8.85 -3.74
N SER A 57 -10.06 8.43 -3.86
CA SER A 57 -10.98 8.32 -2.74
C SER A 57 -10.71 7.05 -1.93
N PRO A 58 -10.51 7.14 -0.61
CA PRO A 58 -10.44 6.00 0.30
C PRO A 58 -11.66 5.08 0.25
N TYR A 59 -12.80 5.59 -0.23
CA TYR A 59 -14.06 4.84 -0.32
C TYR A 59 -14.29 4.17 -1.69
N ALA A 60 -13.40 4.40 -2.65
CA ALA A 60 -13.43 3.80 -3.98
C ALA A 60 -12.22 2.88 -4.16
N SER A 61 -12.08 1.87 -3.28
CA SER A 61 -10.89 1.02 -3.24
C SER A 61 -10.98 -0.19 -4.17
N PHE A 62 -9.83 -0.66 -4.66
CA PHE A 62 -9.71 -1.92 -5.40
C PHE A 62 -9.88 -3.17 -4.52
N SER A 63 -9.75 -3.04 -3.21
CA SER A 63 -9.89 -4.16 -2.28
C SER A 63 -10.38 -3.68 -0.92
N THR A 64 -11.25 -4.46 -0.28
CA THR A 64 -11.67 -4.22 1.11
C THR A 64 -10.65 -4.71 2.13
N PHE A 65 -9.61 -5.44 1.71
CA PHE A 65 -8.61 -6.06 2.58
C PHE A 65 -7.22 -5.44 2.43
N ALA A 66 -6.81 -5.12 1.20
CA ALA A 66 -5.47 -4.62 0.93
C ALA A 66 -5.22 -3.24 1.55
N GLY A 67 -3.96 -2.93 1.81
CA GLY A 67 -3.49 -1.60 2.19
C GLY A 67 -2.99 -0.78 1.03
N ASN A 68 -3.05 0.55 1.17
CA ASN A 68 -2.61 1.51 0.17
C ASN A 68 -1.07 1.58 0.09
N PRO A 69 -0.45 1.19 -1.04
CA PRO A 69 1.01 1.24 -1.20
C PRO A 69 1.60 2.64 -1.03
N LEU A 70 0.82 3.70 -1.30
CA LEU A 70 1.30 5.09 -1.14
C LEU A 70 1.58 5.45 0.32
N LEU A 71 1.04 4.71 1.29
CA LEU A 71 1.30 4.89 2.71
C LEU A 71 2.59 4.19 3.19
N ILE A 72 3.24 3.39 2.35
CA ILE A 72 4.52 2.77 2.70
C ILE A 72 5.59 3.86 2.82
N ASN A 73 6.27 3.91 3.96
CA ASN A 73 7.38 4.83 4.19
C ASN A 73 8.65 4.31 3.52
N LEU A 74 9.28 5.15 2.70
CA LEU A 74 10.47 4.79 1.93
C LEU A 74 11.74 4.74 2.79
N ASN A 75 11.86 5.58 3.84
CA ASN A 75 13.04 5.56 4.72
C ASN A 75 13.17 4.22 5.44
N LYS A 76 12.05 3.63 5.88
CA LYS A 76 12.02 2.27 6.44
C LYS A 76 12.50 1.21 5.44
N LEU A 77 12.21 1.36 4.14
CA LEU A 77 12.73 0.46 3.11
C LEU A 77 14.23 0.64 2.90
N VAL A 78 14.75 1.86 3.07
CA VAL A 78 16.20 2.11 3.08
C VAL A 78 16.87 1.48 4.31
N GLU A 79 16.28 1.60 5.49
CA GLU A 79 16.76 0.95 6.72
C GLU A 79 16.81 -0.58 6.59
N GLN A 80 15.85 -1.16 5.86
CA GLN A 80 15.78 -2.60 5.58
C GLN A 80 16.72 -3.05 4.46
N GLY A 81 17.35 -2.12 3.74
CA GLY A 81 18.26 -2.40 2.62
C GLY A 81 17.58 -2.74 1.30
N ASP A 82 16.27 -2.53 1.18
CA ASP A 82 15.54 -2.75 -0.09
C ASP A 82 15.62 -1.54 -1.03
N LEU A 83 15.95 -0.37 -0.48
CA LEU A 83 16.32 0.85 -1.23
C LEU A 83 17.63 1.41 -0.68
N THR A 84 18.30 2.25 -1.47
CA THR A 84 19.43 3.06 -0.97
C THR A 84 19.00 4.50 -0.71
N GLN A 85 19.84 5.27 0.00
CA GLN A 85 19.61 6.71 0.15
C GLN A 85 19.66 7.44 -1.19
N GLU A 86 20.48 6.99 -2.16
CA GLU A 86 20.50 7.57 -3.50
C GLU A 86 19.18 7.38 -4.25
N ASP A 87 18.49 6.25 -4.03
CA ASP A 87 17.21 5.96 -4.69
C ASP A 87 16.12 6.98 -4.36
N ILE A 88 16.17 7.56 -3.16
CA ILE A 88 15.19 8.53 -2.67
C ILE A 88 15.75 9.95 -2.57
N ALA A 89 16.93 10.22 -3.13
CA ALA A 89 17.58 11.52 -3.01
C ALA A 89 16.96 12.60 -3.90
N ASP A 90 16.49 12.21 -5.10
CA ASP A 90 15.90 13.13 -6.08
C ASP A 90 14.38 13.25 -5.87
N VAL A 91 14.02 13.87 -4.74
CA VAL A 91 12.63 14.12 -4.37
C VAL A 91 12.10 15.34 -5.15
N PRO A 92 10.98 15.22 -5.88
CA PRO A 92 10.32 16.35 -6.52
C PRO A 92 9.92 17.44 -5.53
N ASP A 93 9.82 18.68 -6.01
CA ASP A 93 9.30 19.81 -5.24
C ASP A 93 7.76 19.69 -5.12
N PHE A 94 7.32 18.80 -4.24
CA PHE A 94 5.89 18.55 -4.00
C PHE A 94 5.24 19.71 -3.23
N PRO A 95 3.96 20.01 -3.49
CA PRO A 95 3.19 20.92 -2.64
C PRO A 95 3.18 20.44 -1.18
N VAL A 96 3.32 21.37 -0.24
CA VAL A 96 3.37 21.05 1.20
C VAL A 96 2.00 21.11 1.88
N ASP A 97 1.01 21.71 1.22
CA ASP A 97 -0.34 21.98 1.74
C ASP A 97 -1.41 21.03 1.16
N GLN A 98 -1.07 20.25 0.14
CA GLN A 98 -1.96 19.29 -0.49
C GLN A 98 -1.19 18.14 -1.14
N VAL A 99 -1.86 17.00 -1.31
CA VAL A 99 -1.31 15.84 -2.03
C VAL A 99 -1.61 15.97 -3.52
N ASP A 100 -0.58 16.02 -4.36
CA ASP A 100 -0.71 15.79 -5.80
C ASP A 100 -0.57 14.28 -6.09
N PHE A 101 -1.69 13.56 -6.06
CA PHE A 101 -1.69 12.10 -6.24
C PHE A 101 -1.09 11.68 -7.58
N GLY A 102 -1.29 12.44 -8.66
CA GLY A 102 -0.73 12.12 -9.96
C GLY A 102 0.79 12.08 -9.94
N TRP A 103 1.42 13.13 -9.38
CA TRP A 103 2.88 13.19 -9.24
C TRP A 103 3.41 12.20 -8.19
N VAL A 104 2.72 12.04 -7.06
CA VAL A 104 3.11 11.09 -6.02
C VAL A 104 3.10 9.65 -6.55
N ILE A 105 2.05 9.25 -7.27
CA ILE A 105 1.96 7.91 -7.89
C ILE A 105 3.10 7.73 -8.89
N TYR A 106 3.32 8.71 -9.77
CA TYR A 106 4.37 8.65 -10.79
C TYR A 106 5.77 8.48 -10.20
N TRP A 107 6.07 9.16 -9.08
CA TRP A 107 7.38 9.10 -8.45
C TRP A 107 7.54 7.92 -7.49
N LYS A 108 6.53 7.64 -6.65
CA LYS A 108 6.63 6.68 -5.54
C LYS A 108 6.46 5.22 -5.97
N ILE A 109 5.55 4.94 -6.91
CA ILE A 109 5.28 3.55 -7.32
C ILE A 109 6.53 2.86 -7.93
N PRO A 110 7.30 3.49 -8.83
CA PRO A 110 8.54 2.87 -9.35
C PRO A 110 9.57 2.54 -8.26
N LEU A 111 9.65 3.36 -7.21
CA LEU A 111 10.55 3.11 -6.07
C LEU A 111 10.07 1.91 -5.24
N LEU A 112 8.76 1.79 -5.04
CA LEU A 112 8.17 0.64 -4.35
C LEU A 112 8.34 -0.66 -5.14
N GLU A 113 8.17 -0.61 -6.46
CA GLU A 113 8.45 -1.75 -7.34
C GLU A 113 9.92 -2.16 -7.28
N LYS A 114 10.84 -1.18 -7.31
CA LYS A 114 12.28 -1.43 -7.14
C LYS A 114 12.57 -2.11 -5.79
N ALA A 115 12.00 -1.60 -4.71
CA ALA A 115 12.16 -2.18 -3.37
C ALA A 115 11.62 -3.62 -3.30
N ALA A 116 10.48 -3.88 -3.94
CA ALA A 116 9.90 -5.22 -3.98
C ALA A 116 10.78 -6.20 -4.77
N LYS A 117 11.34 -5.77 -5.91
CA LYS A 117 12.29 -6.59 -6.70
C LYS A 117 13.56 -6.90 -5.91
N ASN A 118 14.14 -5.89 -5.28
CA ASN A 118 15.32 -6.06 -4.42
C ASN A 118 15.05 -7.06 -3.29
N PHE A 119 13.88 -7.00 -2.65
CA PHE A 119 13.50 -7.98 -1.63
C PHE A 119 13.40 -9.40 -2.16
N ILE A 120 12.71 -9.61 -3.29
CA ILE A 120 12.56 -10.94 -3.90
C ILE A 120 13.94 -11.57 -4.18
N GLU A 121 14.87 -10.76 -4.70
CA GLU A 121 16.21 -11.21 -5.06
C GLU A 121 17.14 -11.38 -3.85
N LEU A 122 17.18 -10.37 -2.97
CA LEU A 122 18.27 -10.17 -2.01
C LEU A 122 17.88 -10.42 -0.55
N ALA A 123 16.58 -10.55 -0.23
CA ALA A 123 16.15 -10.74 1.15
C ALA A 123 16.79 -12.00 1.76
N ASP A 124 17.24 -11.86 3.00
CA ASP A 124 17.81 -12.96 3.77
C ASP A 124 16.74 -14.02 4.11
N PRO A 125 17.15 -15.23 4.54
CA PRO A 125 16.22 -16.32 4.84
C PRO A 125 15.19 -15.99 5.92
N ALA A 126 15.51 -15.13 6.90
CA ALA A 126 14.58 -14.77 7.96
C ALA A 126 13.46 -13.88 7.40
N ARG A 127 13.83 -12.85 6.64
CA ARG A 127 12.87 -11.96 5.97
C ARG A 127 12.00 -12.71 4.96
N LYS A 128 12.57 -13.67 4.22
CA LYS A 128 11.81 -14.55 3.32
C LYS A 128 10.81 -15.42 4.08
N SER A 129 11.21 -15.98 5.23
CA SER A 129 10.31 -16.75 6.08
C SER A 129 9.16 -15.91 6.63
N ASP A 130 9.43 -14.66 7.06
CA ASP A 130 8.39 -13.75 7.55
C ASP A 130 7.39 -13.38 6.44
N PHE A 131 7.89 -13.14 5.22
CA PHE A 131 7.06 -12.89 4.04
C PHE A 131 6.22 -14.10 3.65
N ASP A 132 6.78 -15.31 3.67
CA ASP A 132 6.05 -16.54 3.41
C ASP A 132 4.95 -16.77 4.46
N ALA A 133 5.25 -16.50 5.73
CA ALA A 133 4.27 -16.56 6.81
C ALA A 133 3.14 -15.54 6.62
N PHE A 134 3.46 -14.31 6.23
CA PHE A 134 2.46 -13.31 5.86
C PHE A 134 1.59 -13.77 4.70
N CYS A 135 2.18 -14.33 3.64
CA CYS A 135 1.43 -14.83 2.50
C CYS A 135 0.48 -15.98 2.88
N GLN A 136 0.91 -16.86 3.79
CA GLN A 136 0.07 -17.95 4.32
C GLN A 136 -1.05 -17.41 5.21
N GLU A 137 -0.78 -16.43 6.06
CA GLU A 137 -1.79 -15.82 6.94
C GLU A 137 -2.87 -15.07 6.15
N GLN A 138 -2.50 -14.48 5.00
CA GLN A 138 -3.39 -13.66 4.18
C GLN A 138 -3.92 -14.39 2.92
N ASP A 139 -3.79 -15.71 2.86
CA ASP A 139 -4.07 -16.53 1.66
C ASP A 139 -5.51 -16.36 1.11
N VAL A 140 -6.48 -16.09 1.99
CA VAL A 140 -7.90 -15.90 1.65
C VAL A 140 -8.13 -14.76 0.67
N TRP A 141 -7.28 -13.73 0.65
CA TRP A 141 -7.50 -12.53 -0.19
C TRP A 141 -6.27 -12.09 -0.97
N LEU A 142 -5.06 -12.36 -0.49
CA LEU A 142 -3.83 -11.79 -1.05
C LEU A 142 -3.55 -12.28 -2.47
N ASP A 143 -3.75 -13.57 -2.74
CA ASP A 143 -3.51 -14.16 -4.06
C ASP A 143 -4.43 -13.60 -5.13
N ASP A 144 -5.72 -13.48 -4.79
CA ASP A 144 -6.73 -12.90 -5.69
C ASP A 144 -6.51 -11.41 -5.91
N TYR A 145 -6.15 -10.66 -4.87
CA TYR A 145 -5.80 -9.25 -4.98
C TYR A 145 -4.58 -9.04 -5.89
N ALA A 146 -3.49 -9.77 -5.64
CA ALA A 146 -2.25 -9.62 -6.41
C ALA A 146 -2.45 -10.01 -7.89
N LEU A 147 -3.20 -11.10 -8.16
CA LEU A 147 -3.58 -11.46 -9.52
C LEU A 147 -4.44 -10.37 -10.16
N PHE A 148 -5.46 -9.86 -9.46
CA PHE A 148 -6.33 -8.81 -9.99
C PHE A 148 -5.54 -7.56 -10.37
N MET A 149 -4.65 -7.09 -9.50
CA MET A 149 -3.84 -5.90 -9.76
C MET A 149 -2.89 -6.09 -10.94
N ALA A 150 -2.19 -7.23 -11.01
CA ALA A 150 -1.29 -7.54 -12.12
C ALA A 150 -2.03 -7.62 -13.47
N VAL A 151 -3.20 -8.29 -13.51
CA VAL A 151 -4.04 -8.35 -14.72
C VAL A 151 -4.57 -6.96 -15.07
N LYS A 152 -4.95 -6.16 -14.07
CA LYS A 152 -5.44 -4.80 -14.28
C LYS A 152 -4.36 -3.92 -14.92
N GLU A 153 -3.14 -3.93 -14.40
CA GLU A 153 -2.01 -3.17 -14.96
C GLU A 153 -1.75 -3.55 -16.42
N HIS A 154 -1.81 -4.85 -16.74
CA HIS A 154 -1.70 -5.32 -18.12
C HIS A 154 -2.77 -4.71 -19.03
N PHE A 155 -4.03 -4.76 -18.63
CA PHE A 155 -5.13 -4.23 -19.45
C PHE A 155 -5.20 -2.70 -19.45
N ASP A 156 -4.79 -2.02 -18.38
CA ASP A 156 -4.67 -0.56 -18.36
C ASP A 156 -3.60 -0.09 -19.36
N ALA A 157 -2.45 -0.76 -19.40
CA ALA A 157 -1.39 -0.47 -20.37
C ALA A 157 -1.89 -0.69 -21.80
N LYS A 158 -2.55 -1.83 -22.06
CA LYS A 158 -3.17 -2.12 -23.35
C LYS A 158 -4.22 -1.09 -23.74
N ALA A 159 -5.11 -0.70 -22.82
CA ALA A 159 -6.14 0.32 -23.08
C ALA A 159 -5.53 1.68 -23.41
N LYS A 160 -4.42 2.04 -22.76
CA LYS A 160 -3.66 3.26 -23.07
C LYS A 160 -3.06 3.21 -24.48
N GLU A 161 -2.49 2.09 -24.88
CA GLU A 161 -1.95 1.88 -26.24
C GLU A 161 -3.04 1.93 -27.32
N GLU A 162 -4.24 1.42 -27.01
CA GLU A 162 -5.40 1.41 -27.90
C GLU A 162 -6.27 2.68 -27.82
N GLU A 163 -5.87 3.67 -27.00
CA GLU A 163 -6.62 4.91 -26.72
C GLU A 163 -8.08 4.67 -26.26
N VAL A 164 -8.31 3.59 -25.52
CA VAL A 164 -9.62 3.21 -24.98
C VAL A 164 -9.86 3.86 -23.62
N PHE A 165 -10.91 4.68 -23.53
CA PHE A 165 -11.34 5.28 -22.27
C PHE A 165 -12.40 4.41 -21.56
N GLY A 166 -12.36 4.37 -20.22
CA GLY A 166 -13.34 3.62 -19.42
C GLY A 166 -13.19 2.10 -19.49
N ALA A 167 -11.98 1.62 -19.81
CA ALA A 167 -11.65 0.20 -19.77
C ALA A 167 -11.75 -0.33 -18.33
N MET A 168 -12.60 -1.34 -18.14
CA MET A 168 -12.83 -2.01 -16.87
C MET A 168 -12.82 -3.52 -17.08
N TRP A 169 -12.63 -4.27 -16.00
CA TRP A 169 -12.64 -5.73 -16.03
C TRP A 169 -13.94 -6.30 -16.64
N SER A 170 -15.06 -5.61 -16.48
CA SER A 170 -16.38 -6.07 -16.94
C SER A 170 -16.67 -5.80 -18.42
N ASN A 171 -15.96 -4.87 -19.07
CA ASN A 171 -16.26 -4.44 -20.45
C ASN A 171 -15.09 -4.55 -21.43
N TYR A 172 -13.85 -4.70 -20.95
CA TYR A 172 -12.66 -4.63 -21.79
C TYR A 172 -11.74 -5.86 -21.68
N TRP A 173 -11.65 -6.48 -20.51
CA TRP A 173 -10.80 -7.65 -20.34
C TRP A 173 -11.30 -8.83 -21.17
N ASP A 174 -10.38 -9.74 -21.50
CA ASP A 174 -10.74 -11.01 -22.12
C ASP A 174 -11.77 -11.75 -21.24
N LYS A 175 -12.84 -12.26 -21.86
CA LYS A 175 -13.98 -12.83 -21.13
C LYS A 175 -13.59 -13.98 -20.20
N ASP A 176 -12.56 -14.76 -20.55
CA ASP A 176 -12.15 -15.92 -19.76
C ASP A 176 -11.55 -15.52 -18.40
N ILE A 177 -10.69 -14.49 -18.36
CA ILE A 177 -10.14 -13.95 -17.11
C ILE A 177 -11.16 -13.09 -16.36
N ALA A 178 -11.97 -12.29 -17.06
CA ALA A 178 -13.06 -11.52 -16.44
C ALA A 178 -14.09 -12.41 -15.72
N LEU A 179 -14.35 -13.61 -16.26
CA LEU A 179 -15.21 -14.63 -15.67
C LEU A 179 -14.46 -15.65 -14.80
N ARG A 180 -13.17 -15.41 -14.54
CA ARG A 180 -12.35 -16.25 -13.64
C ARG A 180 -12.35 -17.74 -14.04
N GLN A 181 -12.28 -18.03 -15.33
CA GLN A 181 -12.15 -19.42 -15.79
C GLN A 181 -10.83 -20.01 -15.27
N PRO A 182 -10.83 -21.24 -14.69
CA PRO A 182 -9.64 -21.80 -14.04
C PRO A 182 -8.39 -21.82 -14.94
N ALA A 183 -8.54 -22.20 -16.22
CA ALA A 183 -7.44 -22.21 -17.17
C ALA A 183 -6.89 -20.80 -17.48
N ALA A 184 -7.74 -19.78 -17.45
CA ALA A 184 -7.30 -18.39 -17.62
C ALA A 184 -6.55 -17.91 -16.37
N ILE A 185 -7.06 -18.21 -15.17
CA ILE A 185 -6.39 -17.90 -13.90
C ILE A 185 -4.98 -18.51 -13.88
N GLU A 186 -4.83 -19.80 -14.17
CA GLU A 186 -3.51 -20.45 -14.22
C GLU A 186 -2.58 -19.82 -15.27
N ARG A 187 -3.11 -19.46 -16.44
CA ARG A 187 -2.34 -18.79 -17.50
C ARG A 187 -1.83 -17.43 -17.03
N TRP A 188 -2.69 -16.63 -16.38
CA TRP A 188 -2.32 -15.31 -15.87
C TRP A 188 -1.38 -15.37 -14.67
N HIS A 189 -1.53 -16.33 -13.76
CA HIS A 189 -0.55 -16.57 -12.71
C HIS A 189 0.86 -16.84 -13.25
N LYS A 190 0.97 -17.61 -14.33
CA LYS A 190 2.26 -17.89 -14.97
C LYS A 190 2.79 -16.68 -15.74
N LYS A 191 1.92 -15.98 -16.47
CA LYS A 191 2.27 -14.84 -17.31
C LYS A 191 2.76 -13.65 -16.48
N GLU A 192 2.06 -13.33 -15.39
CA GLU A 192 2.31 -12.13 -14.57
C GLU A 192 2.95 -12.48 -13.22
N ALA A 193 3.72 -13.57 -13.15
CA ALA A 193 4.27 -14.09 -11.89
C ALA A 193 5.12 -13.04 -11.12
N GLU A 194 5.92 -12.25 -11.83
CA GLU A 194 6.74 -11.18 -11.24
C GLU A 194 5.86 -10.07 -10.66
N ALA A 195 4.90 -9.55 -11.44
CA ALA A 195 3.98 -8.51 -10.99
C ALA A 195 3.15 -8.96 -9.78
N ILE A 196 2.66 -10.21 -9.79
CA ILE A 196 1.97 -10.81 -8.65
C ILE A 196 2.87 -10.83 -7.41
N ALA A 197 4.12 -11.25 -7.55
CA ALA A 197 5.07 -11.28 -6.43
C ALA A 197 5.34 -9.86 -5.89
N ILE A 198 5.49 -8.86 -6.77
CA ILE A 198 5.65 -7.46 -6.38
C ILE A 198 4.45 -6.99 -5.55
N HIS A 199 3.22 -7.18 -6.03
CA HIS A 199 2.00 -6.78 -5.30
C HIS A 199 1.92 -7.42 -3.91
N LYS A 200 2.33 -8.70 -3.78
CA LYS A 200 2.39 -9.38 -2.48
C LYS A 200 3.40 -8.73 -1.53
N VAL A 201 4.60 -8.40 -2.02
CA VAL A 201 5.63 -7.73 -1.22
C VAL A 201 5.19 -6.33 -0.80
N LEU A 202 4.50 -5.58 -1.66
CA LEU A 202 3.95 -4.28 -1.29
C LEU A 202 2.93 -4.39 -0.15
N GLN A 203 2.07 -5.41 -0.18
CA GLN A 203 1.15 -5.66 0.94
C GLN A 203 1.90 -6.07 2.20
N TYR A 204 2.93 -6.92 2.08
CA TYR A 204 3.79 -7.28 3.22
C TYR A 204 4.41 -6.04 3.87
N TYR A 205 5.02 -5.14 3.10
CA TYR A 205 5.57 -3.88 3.62
C TYR A 205 4.52 -3.03 4.30
N PHE A 206 3.35 -2.84 3.66
CA PHE A 206 2.28 -2.06 4.24
C PHE A 206 1.86 -2.63 5.60
N PHE A 207 1.56 -3.93 5.67
CA PHE A 207 1.07 -4.56 6.89
C PHE A 207 2.13 -4.63 7.97
N GLN A 208 3.41 -4.79 7.61
CA GLN A 208 4.51 -4.70 8.56
C GLN A 208 4.58 -3.31 9.20
N GLN A 209 4.60 -2.24 8.39
CA GLN A 209 4.69 -0.86 8.88
C GLN A 209 3.43 -0.46 9.67
N TRP A 210 2.24 -0.82 9.18
CA TRP A 210 0.97 -0.55 9.84
C TRP A 210 0.86 -1.25 11.19
N SER A 211 1.24 -2.54 11.25
CA SER A 211 1.17 -3.31 12.50
C SER A 211 2.12 -2.76 13.55
N GLN A 212 3.33 -2.35 13.17
CA GLN A 212 4.29 -1.69 14.07
C GLN A 212 3.74 -0.38 14.62
N LEU A 213 3.19 0.49 13.76
CA LEU A 213 2.62 1.77 14.18
C LEU A 213 1.41 1.55 15.11
N ARG A 214 0.53 0.62 14.76
CA ARG A 214 -0.65 0.29 15.56
C ARG A 214 -0.26 -0.31 16.91
N GLN A 215 0.75 -1.16 16.96
CA GLN A 215 1.30 -1.69 18.20
C GLN A 215 1.85 -0.56 19.08
N TYR A 216 2.65 0.34 18.49
CA TYR A 216 3.18 1.50 19.19
C TYR A 216 2.08 2.41 19.75
N ALA A 217 1.03 2.68 18.98
CA ALA A 217 -0.13 3.43 19.44
C ALA A 217 -0.81 2.75 20.63
N ASN A 218 -1.08 1.44 20.52
CA ASN A 218 -1.73 0.67 21.57
C ASN A 218 -0.91 0.62 22.86
N ASP A 219 0.41 0.43 22.76
CA ASP A 219 1.33 0.41 23.91
C ASP A 219 1.35 1.75 24.65
N ASN A 220 1.08 2.86 23.95
CA ASN A 220 0.94 4.20 24.50
C ASN A 220 -0.51 4.57 24.86
N GLY A 221 -1.44 3.61 24.82
CA GLY A 221 -2.84 3.83 25.21
C GLY A 221 -3.72 4.53 24.17
N ILE A 222 -3.24 4.65 22.92
CA ILE A 222 -4.00 5.19 21.79
C ILE A 222 -4.61 4.05 20.98
N LYS A 223 -5.94 4.04 20.83
CA LYS A 223 -6.64 3.06 19.99
C LYS A 223 -6.86 3.63 18.59
N ILE A 224 -6.62 2.81 17.59
CA ILE A 224 -6.90 3.07 16.17
C ILE A 224 -7.98 2.10 15.70
#